data_AF-A0A2E9LHK2-F1
#
_entry.id   AF-A0A2E9LHK2-F1
#
_cell.length_a   1.000
_cell.length_b   1.000
_cell.length_c   1.000
_cell.angle_alpha   90.00
_cell.angle_beta   90.00
_cell.angle_gamma   90.00
#
_symmetry.space_group_name_H-M   'P 1'
#
loop_
_entity.id
_entity.type
_entity.pdbx_description
1 polymer ?
#
loop_
_entity_poly.entity_id
_entity_poly.type
_entity_poly.pdbx_seq_one_letter_code
_entity_poly.pdbx_strand_id
1 'polypeptide(L)'
;MEYKNKRRFILGLSLLLFALLYFFKNTSNLLRVFATLAGLVSFYIFDHYFDINFELKHYLYILIIAFFGILLSPLYFLSGNYDKILHLIIPLLTGGIVFFLVNNQNLTLKWKLVTTLLFTIAILTIFEIIEFTLDKLWDLKLQGVYMRDITGLEKFNIIMDKNDDTMADLIIGILGGLIFIFYKTIKSRFNRIKWSSRRFIK
;
A
#
# COMPACT_ATOMS: atom_id res chain seq x y z
N MET A 1 -10.95 -2.07 -20.47
CA MET A 1 -9.88 -1.14 -20.90
C MET A 1 -8.78 -2.01 -21.51
N GLU A 2 -8.46 -1.85 -22.80
CA GLU A 2 -7.45 -2.69 -23.47
C GLU A 2 -6.14 -2.73 -22.68
N TYR A 3 -5.51 -3.90 -22.56
CA TYR A 3 -4.18 -4.10 -21.94
C TYR A 3 -3.14 -3.09 -22.43
N LYS A 4 -3.29 -2.58 -23.66
CA LYS A 4 -2.49 -1.51 -24.25
C LYS A 4 -2.42 -0.25 -23.37
N ASN A 5 -3.52 0.17 -22.76
CA ASN A 5 -3.55 1.38 -21.92
C ASN A 5 -2.88 1.16 -20.56
N LYS A 6 -3.03 -0.03 -19.95
CA LYS A 6 -2.30 -0.40 -18.72
C LYS A 6 -0.79 -0.41 -18.98
N ARG A 7 -0.37 -1.03 -20.09
CA ARG A 7 1.03 -1.07 -20.52
C ARG A 7 1.58 0.32 -20.76
N ARG A 8 0.85 1.19 -21.47
CA ARG A 8 1.23 2.59 -21.72
C ARG A 8 1.37 3.38 -20.41
N PHE A 9 0.47 3.17 -19.45
CA PHE A 9 0.55 3.80 -18.14
C PHE A 9 1.84 3.39 -17.41
N ILE A 10 2.12 2.09 -17.32
CA ILE A 10 3.35 1.58 -16.68
C ILE A 10 4.60 2.11 -17.39
N LEU A 11 4.63 2.07 -18.72
CA LEU A 11 5.77 2.57 -19.50
C LEU A 11 5.97 4.08 -19.31
N GLY A 12 4.90 4.88 -19.39
CA GLY A 12 4.99 6.32 -19.19
C GLY A 12 5.46 6.69 -17.79
N LEU A 13 4.97 5.98 -16.78
CA LEU A 13 5.39 6.15 -15.40
C LEU A 13 6.84 5.69 -15.18
N SER A 14 7.24 4.59 -15.81
CA SER A 14 8.62 4.11 -15.74
C SER A 14 9.58 5.12 -16.34
N LEU A 15 9.23 5.70 -17.50
CA LEU A 15 10.01 6.77 -18.14
C LEU A 15 10.09 8.02 -17.26
N LEU A 16 9.00 8.43 -16.61
CA LEU A 16 9.01 9.55 -15.67
C LEU A 16 9.94 9.29 -14.48
N LEU A 17 9.86 8.10 -13.88
CA LEU A 17 10.74 7.72 -12.76
C LEU A 17 12.21 7.65 -13.19
N PHE A 18 12.51 7.14 -14.39
CA PHE A 18 13.84 7.19 -14.98
C PHE A 18 14.34 8.61 -15.25
N ALA A 19 13.46 9.52 -15.69
CA ALA A 19 13.82 10.92 -15.89
C ALA A 19 14.16 11.61 -14.56
N LEU A 20 13.40 11.34 -13.49
CA LEU A 20 13.70 11.83 -12.15
C LEU A 20 15.05 11.28 -11.64
N LEU A 21 15.37 10.02 -11.92
CA LEU A 21 16.66 9.40 -11.56
C LEU A 21 17.87 10.10 -12.18
N TYR A 22 17.78 10.59 -13.42
CA TYR A 22 18.88 11.32 -14.05
C TYR A 22 19.35 12.51 -13.20
N PHE A 23 18.44 13.11 -12.43
CA PHE A 23 18.75 14.22 -11.53
C PHE A 23 19.33 13.78 -10.18
N PHE A 24 19.12 12.53 -9.74
CA PHE A 24 19.55 12.03 -8.42
C PHE A 24 20.64 10.96 -8.55
N LYS A 25 21.92 11.37 -8.62
CA LYS A 25 23.11 10.51 -8.78
C LYS A 25 23.51 9.70 -7.54
N ASN A 26 22.57 9.23 -6.72
CA ASN A 26 22.87 8.44 -5.51
C ASN A 26 22.48 6.97 -5.72
N THR A 27 23.42 6.05 -5.49
CA THR A 27 23.22 4.59 -5.61
C THR A 27 22.05 4.07 -4.78
N SER A 28 21.83 4.65 -3.59
CA SER A 28 20.66 4.31 -2.74
C SER A 28 19.34 4.67 -3.41
N ASN A 29 19.28 5.80 -4.13
CA ASN A 29 18.09 6.23 -4.84
C ASN A 29 17.83 5.36 -6.09
N LEU A 30 18.90 4.91 -6.76
CA LEU A 30 18.78 3.99 -7.89
C LEU A 30 18.17 2.65 -7.46
N LEU A 31 18.61 2.08 -6.35
CA LEU A 31 18.06 0.82 -5.81
C LEU A 31 16.57 0.96 -5.50
N ARG A 32 16.16 2.07 -4.86
CA ARG A 32 14.75 2.33 -4.53
C ARG A 32 13.88 2.45 -5.76
N VAL A 33 14.31 3.20 -6.79
CA VAL A 33 13.53 3.30 -8.03
C VAL A 33 13.45 1.96 -8.73
N PHE A 34 14.56 1.20 -8.79
CA PHE A 34 14.53 -0.13 -9.36
C PHE A 34 13.53 -1.03 -8.61
N ALA A 35 13.52 -1.00 -7.27
CA ALA A 35 12.57 -1.75 -6.46
C ALA A 35 11.11 -1.31 -6.69
N THR A 36 10.84 0.00 -6.79
CA THR A 36 9.51 0.53 -7.14
C THR A 36 9.05 0.05 -8.53
N LEU A 37 9.93 0.11 -9.53
CA LEU A 37 9.64 -0.37 -10.88
C LEU A 37 9.43 -1.88 -10.91
N ALA A 38 10.28 -2.65 -10.23
CA ALA A 38 10.16 -4.09 -10.10
C ALA A 38 8.83 -4.48 -9.47
N GLY A 39 8.37 -3.76 -8.43
CA GLY A 39 7.05 -3.96 -7.84
C GLY A 39 5.90 -3.74 -8.83
N LEU A 40 5.96 -2.65 -9.62
CA LEU A 40 4.95 -2.35 -10.64
C LEU A 40 4.92 -3.39 -11.76
N VAL A 41 6.09 -3.79 -12.25
CA VAL A 41 6.24 -4.81 -13.30
C VAL A 41 5.75 -6.17 -12.79
N SER A 42 6.11 -6.55 -11.55
CA SER A 42 5.67 -7.80 -10.94
C SER A 42 4.15 -7.84 -10.80
N PHE A 43 3.52 -6.73 -10.39
CA PHE A 43 2.06 -6.63 -10.34
C PHE A 43 1.40 -6.77 -11.71
N TYR A 44 1.98 -6.18 -12.76
CA TYR A 44 1.51 -6.36 -14.14
C TYR A 44 1.65 -7.80 -14.63
N ILE A 45 2.80 -8.43 -14.38
CA ILE A 45 3.03 -9.84 -14.74
C ILE A 45 2.00 -10.72 -14.03
N PHE A 46 1.74 -10.47 -12.75
CA PHE A 46 0.72 -11.20 -11.99
C PHE A 46 -0.70 -10.99 -12.56
N ASP A 47 -1.11 -9.75 -12.83
CA ASP A 47 -2.41 -9.46 -13.47
C ASP A 47 -2.56 -10.18 -14.82
N HIS A 48 -1.51 -10.17 -15.63
CA HIS A 48 -1.51 -10.75 -16.97
C HIS A 48 -1.48 -12.28 -16.96
N TYR A 49 -0.60 -12.89 -16.17
CA TYR A 49 -0.41 -14.34 -16.16
C TYR A 49 -1.60 -15.09 -15.54
N PHE A 50 -2.24 -14.50 -14.53
CA PHE A 50 -3.40 -15.08 -13.86
C PHE A 50 -4.74 -14.57 -14.41
N ASP A 51 -4.73 -13.76 -15.48
CA ASP A 51 -5.91 -13.13 -16.11
C ASP A 51 -6.90 -12.52 -15.10
N ILE A 52 -6.36 -11.80 -14.11
CA ILE A 52 -7.15 -11.25 -13.00
C ILE A 52 -8.00 -10.06 -13.44
N ASN A 53 -7.57 -9.38 -14.50
CA ASN A 53 -8.27 -8.25 -15.10
C ASN A 53 -8.42 -7.02 -14.17
N PHE A 54 -7.39 -6.70 -13.39
CA PHE A 54 -7.38 -5.50 -12.53
C PHE A 54 -7.65 -4.21 -13.33
N GLU A 55 -8.51 -3.33 -12.83
CA GLU A 55 -8.69 -1.98 -13.41
C GLU A 55 -7.51 -1.03 -13.14
N LEU A 56 -7.39 0.05 -13.92
CA LEU A 56 -6.33 1.06 -13.78
C LEU A 56 -6.21 1.66 -12.37
N LYS A 57 -7.32 1.80 -11.65
CA LYS A 57 -7.31 2.30 -10.27
C LYS A 57 -6.49 1.40 -9.32
N HIS A 58 -6.42 0.10 -9.56
CA HIS A 58 -5.62 -0.81 -8.73
C HIS A 58 -4.13 -0.67 -9.03
N TYR A 59 -3.77 -0.40 -10.29
CA TYR A 59 -2.40 -0.02 -10.64
C TYR A 59 -1.99 1.29 -9.97
N LEU A 60 -2.92 2.26 -9.86
CA LEU A 60 -2.68 3.49 -9.10
C LEU A 60 -2.51 3.20 -7.60
N TYR A 61 -3.26 2.26 -7.02
CA TYR A 61 -3.07 1.85 -5.63
C TYR A 61 -1.67 1.27 -5.40
N ILE A 62 -1.23 0.32 -6.24
CA ILE A 62 0.12 -0.25 -6.16
C ILE A 62 1.19 0.81 -6.37
N LEU A 63 0.98 1.75 -7.30
CA LEU A 63 1.89 2.88 -7.48
C LEU A 63 2.03 3.70 -6.20
N ILE A 64 0.93 4.09 -5.56
CA ILE A 64 0.97 4.86 -4.32
C ILE A 64 1.72 4.05 -3.25
N ILE A 65 1.42 2.76 -3.08
CA ILE A 65 2.11 1.89 -2.12
C ILE A 65 3.62 1.83 -2.41
N ALA A 66 4.03 1.56 -3.65
CA ALA A 66 5.45 1.43 -4.01
C ALA A 66 6.19 2.77 -4.00
N PHE A 67 5.51 3.86 -4.33
CA PHE A 67 6.09 5.21 -4.33
C PHE A 67 6.35 5.68 -2.90
N PHE A 68 5.35 5.59 -2.02
CA PHE A 68 5.51 6.03 -0.64
C PHE A 68 6.31 5.02 0.20
N GLY A 69 5.99 3.72 0.11
CA GLY A 69 6.66 2.69 0.90
C GLY A 69 8.12 2.41 0.52
N ILE A 70 8.49 2.55 -0.77
CA ILE A 70 9.84 2.21 -1.23
C ILE A 70 10.60 3.47 -1.65
N LEU A 71 10.08 4.23 -2.62
CA LEU A 71 10.82 5.34 -3.22
C LEU A 71 11.05 6.47 -2.20
N LEU A 72 10.02 6.81 -1.43
CA LEU A 72 10.06 7.86 -0.42
C LEU A 72 10.39 7.35 1.00
N SER A 73 10.87 6.10 1.14
CA SER A 73 11.34 5.56 2.42
C SER A 73 12.34 6.44 3.18
N PRO A 74 13.19 7.31 2.58
CA PRO A 74 14.01 8.25 3.34
C PRO A 74 13.25 9.21 4.26
N LEU A 75 11.99 9.50 3.92
CA LEU A 75 11.16 10.41 4.70
C LEU A 75 10.87 9.85 6.11
N TYR A 76 11.01 8.54 6.29
CA TYR A 76 10.93 7.86 7.58
C TYR A 76 11.83 8.52 8.64
N PHE A 77 13.06 8.86 8.27
CA PHE A 77 14.04 9.47 9.18
C PHE A 77 13.87 10.98 9.40
N LEU A 78 12.94 11.60 8.65
CA LEU A 78 12.65 13.03 8.72
C LEU A 78 11.36 13.34 9.49
N SER A 79 10.45 12.37 9.62
CA SER A 79 9.20 12.56 10.35
C SER A 79 8.76 11.25 11.00
N GLY A 80 8.70 11.23 12.33
CA GLY A 80 8.26 10.05 13.08
C GLY A 80 6.80 9.64 12.85
N ASN A 81 6.00 10.50 12.22
CA ASN A 81 4.62 10.17 11.84
C ASN A 81 4.51 9.61 10.41
N TYR A 82 5.56 9.71 9.61
CA TYR A 82 5.52 9.30 8.20
C TYR A 82 5.10 7.83 8.07
N ASP A 83 5.77 6.98 8.83
CA ASP A 83 5.52 5.55 8.85
C ASP A 83 4.08 5.21 9.29
N LYS A 84 3.62 5.83 10.38
CA LYS A 84 2.26 5.67 10.90
C LYS A 84 1.19 6.07 9.87
N ILE A 85 1.45 7.10 9.07
CA ILE A 85 0.57 7.49 7.96
C ILE A 85 0.55 6.41 6.86
N LEU A 86 1.69 5.80 6.55
CA LEU A 86 1.75 4.69 5.60
C LEU A 86 1.01 3.47 6.12
N HIS A 87 1.19 3.13 7.38
CA HIS A 87 0.47 2.04 8.04
C HIS A 87 -1.04 2.27 8.05
N LEU A 88 -1.53 3.51 7.98
CA LEU A 88 -2.96 3.76 7.78
C LEU A 88 -3.40 3.61 6.31
N ILE A 89 -2.65 4.21 5.38
CA ILE A 89 -3.04 4.33 3.97
C ILE A 89 -2.86 3.01 3.22
N ILE A 90 -1.76 2.30 3.43
CA ILE A 90 -1.43 1.07 2.68
C ILE A 90 -2.51 -0.01 2.91
N PRO A 91 -2.93 -0.35 4.13
CA PRO A 91 -4.01 -1.32 4.36
C PRO A 91 -5.34 -0.90 3.74
N LEU A 92 -5.66 0.40 3.69
CA LEU A 92 -6.86 0.89 3.01
C LEU A 92 -6.81 0.61 1.49
N LEU A 93 -5.66 0.87 0.85
CA LEU A 93 -5.45 0.62 -0.57
C LEU A 93 -5.40 -0.89 -0.89
N THR A 94 -4.69 -1.66 -0.05
CA THR A 94 -4.62 -3.12 -0.10
C THR A 94 -6.02 -3.74 0.04
N GLY A 95 -6.84 -3.24 0.96
CA GLY A 95 -8.24 -3.65 1.08
C GLY A 95 -9.03 -3.43 -0.22
N GLY A 96 -8.74 -2.37 -0.96
CA GLY A 96 -9.30 -2.13 -2.30
C GLY A 96 -8.96 -3.21 -3.32
N ILE A 97 -7.70 -3.65 -3.34
CA ILE A 97 -7.19 -4.70 -4.23
C ILE A 97 -7.75 -6.06 -3.83
N VAL A 98 -7.67 -6.42 -2.55
CA VAL A 98 -8.18 -7.69 -2.03
C VAL A 98 -9.69 -7.78 -2.25
N PHE A 99 -10.44 -6.71 -1.98
CA PHE A 99 -11.88 -6.70 -2.21
C PHE A 99 -12.22 -6.90 -3.69
N PHE A 100 -11.41 -6.40 -4.63
CA PHE A 100 -11.63 -6.66 -6.05
C PHE A 100 -11.56 -8.16 -6.36
N LEU A 101 -10.53 -8.85 -5.85
CA LEU A 101 -10.37 -10.30 -6.01
C LEU A 101 -11.54 -11.07 -5.38
N VAL A 102 -11.88 -10.72 -4.13
CA VAL A 102 -12.95 -11.38 -3.36
C VAL A 102 -14.33 -11.09 -3.97
N ASN A 103 -14.52 -9.94 -4.61
CA ASN A 103 -15.81 -9.57 -5.20
C ASN A 103 -16.19 -10.46 -6.40
N ASN A 104 -15.21 -11.09 -7.06
CA ASN A 104 -15.46 -12.04 -8.15
C ASN A 104 -15.96 -13.41 -7.65
N GLN A 105 -15.93 -13.65 -6.33
CA GLN A 105 -16.39 -14.89 -5.73
C GLN A 105 -17.90 -14.85 -5.41
N ASN A 106 -18.53 -16.02 -5.38
CA ASN A 106 -19.95 -16.19 -5.05
C ASN A 106 -20.20 -16.12 -3.53
N LEU A 107 -19.89 -14.96 -2.95
CA LEU A 107 -20.03 -14.67 -1.53
C LEU A 107 -21.04 -13.54 -1.30
N THR A 108 -21.77 -13.60 -0.18
CA THR A 108 -22.59 -12.46 0.25
C THR A 108 -21.68 -11.28 0.63
N LEU A 109 -22.19 -10.04 0.54
CA LEU A 109 -21.39 -8.85 0.84
C LEU A 109 -20.74 -8.91 2.23
N LYS A 110 -21.46 -9.44 3.24
CA LYS A 110 -20.93 -9.63 4.60
C LYS A 110 -19.64 -10.47 4.56
N TRP A 111 -19.68 -11.62 3.90
CA TRP A 111 -18.51 -12.49 3.79
C TRP A 111 -17.41 -11.88 2.94
N LYS A 112 -17.75 -11.18 1.85
CA LYS A 112 -16.75 -10.46 1.04
C LYS A 112 -15.96 -9.45 1.88
N LEU A 113 -16.65 -8.70 2.74
CA LEU A 113 -16.04 -7.71 3.62
C LEU A 113 -15.18 -8.37 4.71
N VAL A 114 -15.68 -9.41 5.37
CA VAL A 114 -14.92 -10.16 6.39
C VAL A 114 -13.65 -10.77 5.78
N THR A 115 -13.77 -11.46 4.66
CA THR A 115 -12.62 -12.04 3.96
C THR A 115 -11.61 -10.96 3.57
N THR A 116 -12.07 -9.82 3.05
CA THR A 116 -11.17 -8.71 2.71
C THR A 116 -10.40 -8.22 3.93
N LEU A 117 -11.08 -8.02 5.06
CA LEU A 117 -10.44 -7.55 6.28
C LEU A 117 -9.38 -8.55 6.77
N LEU A 118 -9.74 -9.84 6.84
CA LEU A 118 -8.81 -10.89 7.28
C LEU A 118 -7.56 -10.98 6.40
N PHE A 119 -7.72 -10.95 5.07
CA PHE A 119 -6.58 -10.93 4.16
C PHE A 119 -5.74 -9.66 4.29
N THR A 120 -6.37 -8.51 4.50
CA THR A 120 -5.65 -7.24 4.70
C THR A 120 -4.82 -7.27 5.97
N ILE A 121 -5.38 -7.76 7.08
CA ILE A 121 -4.68 -7.94 8.35
C ILE A 121 -3.55 -8.96 8.19
N ALA A 122 -3.79 -10.09 7.53
CA ALA A 122 -2.77 -11.10 7.30
C ALA A 122 -1.58 -10.54 6.49
N ILE A 123 -1.84 -9.76 5.44
CA ILE A 123 -0.80 -9.09 4.65
C ILE A 123 -0.02 -8.11 5.53
N LEU A 124 -0.70 -7.27 6.31
CA LEU A 124 -0.07 -6.33 7.24
C LEU A 124 0.84 -7.06 8.23
N THR A 125 0.35 -8.11 8.89
CA THR A 125 1.15 -8.90 9.84
C THR A 125 2.36 -9.56 9.18
N ILE A 126 2.23 -10.02 7.92
CA ILE A 126 3.37 -10.57 7.18
C ILE A 126 4.44 -9.48 6.95
N PHE A 127 4.04 -8.25 6.63
CA PHE A 127 4.99 -7.14 6.46
C PHE A 127 5.75 -6.84 7.76
N GLU A 128 5.07 -6.73 8.91
CA GLU A 128 5.72 -6.56 10.21
C GLU A 128 6.73 -7.68 10.53
N ILE A 129 6.38 -8.93 10.22
CA ILE A 129 7.28 -10.08 10.42
C ILE A 129 8.50 -9.97 9.48
N ILE A 130 8.30 -9.52 8.24
CA ILE A 130 9.40 -9.28 7.31
C ILE A 130 10.31 -8.19 7.86
N GLU A 131 9.77 -7.06 8.32
CA GLU A 131 10.57 -5.97 8.90
C GLU A 131 11.36 -6.42 10.12
N PHE A 132 10.72 -7.13 11.05
CA PHE A 132 11.39 -7.77 12.18
C PHE A 132 12.56 -8.66 11.74
N THR A 133 12.31 -9.51 10.74
CA THR A 133 13.32 -10.45 10.24
C THR A 133 14.48 -9.72 9.59
N LEU A 134 14.19 -8.71 8.78
CA LEU A 134 15.18 -7.89 8.10
C LEU A 134 16.03 -7.09 9.09
N ASP A 135 15.41 -6.52 10.12
CA ASP A 135 16.11 -5.82 11.19
C ASP A 135 17.02 -6.74 11.97
N LYS A 136 16.57 -7.95 12.27
CA LYS A 136 17.38 -8.94 13.00
C LYS A 136 18.59 -9.41 12.19
N LEU A 137 18.46 -9.53 10.86
CA LEU A 137 19.50 -10.05 9.98
C LEU A 137 20.48 -8.98 9.49
N TRP A 138 20.01 -7.75 9.26
CA TRP A 138 20.77 -6.71 8.57
C TRP A 138 20.77 -5.34 9.26
N ASP A 139 20.13 -5.17 10.42
CA ASP A 139 20.04 -3.90 11.18
C ASP A 139 19.55 -2.71 10.33
N LEU A 140 18.53 -2.97 9.50
CA LEU A 140 17.99 -2.00 8.54
C LEU A 140 17.19 -0.85 9.17
N LYS A 141 16.85 -0.95 10.46
CA LYS A 141 16.11 0.07 11.23
C LYS A 141 14.72 0.32 10.62
N LEU A 142 14.07 -0.78 10.25
CA LEU A 142 12.69 -0.79 9.75
C LEU A 142 11.69 -0.74 10.90
N GLN A 143 12.02 -1.32 12.06
CA GLN A 143 11.20 -1.24 13.27
C GLN A 143 11.78 -0.26 14.29
N GLY A 144 10.91 0.54 14.90
CA GLY A 144 11.21 1.58 15.89
C GLY A 144 11.35 2.96 15.24
N VAL A 145 10.79 4.02 15.83
CA VAL A 145 10.86 5.35 15.21
C VAL A 145 12.25 5.98 15.41
N TYR A 146 13.00 6.10 14.32
CA TYR A 146 14.32 6.75 14.29
C TYR A 146 14.26 8.14 13.64
N MET A 147 14.70 9.17 14.36
CA MET A 147 14.83 10.53 13.82
C MET A 147 16.28 10.92 13.64
N ARG A 148 16.60 11.46 12.46
CA ARG A 148 17.92 12.02 12.19
C ARG A 148 18.10 13.34 12.94
N ASP A 149 19.22 13.48 13.65
CA ASP A 149 19.60 14.74 14.27
C ASP A 149 19.91 15.81 13.19
N ILE A 150 19.31 16.98 13.34
CA ILE A 150 19.47 18.13 12.42
C ILE A 150 20.85 18.78 12.60
N THR A 151 21.52 18.53 13.74
CA THR A 151 22.82 19.11 14.08
C THR A 151 24.03 18.46 13.39
N GLY A 152 23.80 17.47 12.51
CA GLY A 152 24.80 17.00 11.54
C GLY A 152 25.70 15.85 12.00
N LEU A 153 25.49 15.32 13.21
CA LEU A 153 26.05 14.01 13.58
C LEU A 153 25.13 12.93 13.02
N GLU A 154 25.68 11.90 12.37
CA GLU A 154 24.96 10.74 11.81
C GLU A 154 24.28 9.84 12.88
N LYS A 155 23.87 10.43 14.00
CA LYS A 155 23.22 9.76 15.11
C LYS A 155 21.72 9.78 14.90
N PHE A 156 21.11 8.60 14.90
CA PHE A 156 19.66 8.46 14.96
C PHE A 156 19.23 8.47 16.42
N ASN A 157 18.26 9.34 16.73
CA ASN A 157 17.60 9.34 18.02
C ASN A 157 16.38 8.41 17.94
N ILE A 158 16.30 7.47 18.87
CA ILE A 158 15.16 6.56 19.00
C ILE A 158 14.06 7.31 19.75
N ILE A 159 12.91 7.50 19.11
CA ILE A 159 11.73 8.12 19.69
C ILE A 159 10.77 7.08 20.26
N MET A 160 10.69 5.92 19.61
CA MET A 160 9.84 4.80 19.99
C MET A 160 10.64 3.51 19.80
N ASP A 161 10.57 2.60 20.75
CA ASP A 161 11.23 1.31 20.61
C ASP A 161 10.50 0.42 19.60
N LYS A 162 11.15 -0.66 19.22
CA LYS A 162 10.70 -1.55 18.14
C LYS A 162 9.36 -2.24 18.43
N ASN A 163 9.11 -2.61 19.69
CA ASN A 163 7.89 -3.34 20.04
C ASN A 163 6.69 -2.39 20.07
N ASP A 164 6.85 -1.21 20.67
CA ASP A 164 5.80 -0.20 20.72
C ASP A 164 5.45 0.29 19.31
N ASP A 165 6.46 0.44 18.44
CA ASP A 165 6.31 0.81 17.03
C ASP A 165 5.47 -0.21 16.26
N THR A 166 5.88 -1.48 16.24
CA THR A 166 5.14 -2.56 15.57
C THR A 166 3.73 -2.74 16.13
N MET A 167 3.52 -2.56 17.44
CA MET A 167 2.16 -2.59 18.00
C MET A 167 1.32 -1.42 17.48
N ALA A 168 1.89 -0.22 17.43
CA ALA A 168 1.21 0.95 16.86
C ALA A 168 0.88 0.75 15.38
N ASP A 169 1.79 0.17 14.59
CA ASP A 169 1.59 -0.08 13.16
C ASP A 169 0.52 -1.11 12.88
N LEU A 170 0.49 -2.21 13.65
CA LEU A 170 -0.59 -3.18 13.57
C LEU A 170 -1.95 -2.56 13.90
N ILE A 171 -2.04 -1.76 14.98
CA ILE A 171 -3.28 -1.10 15.38
C ILE A 171 -3.74 -0.12 14.30
N ILE A 172 -2.85 0.76 13.84
CA ILE A 172 -3.16 1.76 12.82
C ILE A 172 -3.52 1.10 11.49
N GLY A 173 -2.85 0.02 11.12
CA GLY A 173 -3.16 -0.72 9.91
C GLY A 173 -4.48 -1.48 9.95
N ILE A 174 -4.83 -2.05 11.11
CA ILE A 174 -6.19 -2.59 11.34
C ILE A 174 -7.24 -1.48 11.19
N LEU A 175 -6.99 -0.27 11.73
CA LEU A 175 -7.89 0.87 11.54
C LEU A 175 -8.03 1.26 10.07
N GLY A 176 -6.94 1.29 9.29
CA GLY A 176 -6.98 1.54 7.84
C GLY A 176 -7.86 0.52 7.09
N GLY A 177 -7.73 -0.76 7.42
CA GLY A 177 -8.60 -1.83 6.90
C GLY A 177 -10.06 -1.64 7.30
N LEU A 178 -10.35 -1.28 8.55
CA LEU A 178 -11.71 -1.02 9.04
C LEU A 178 -12.36 0.18 8.35
N ILE A 179 -11.62 1.26 8.10
CA ILE A 179 -12.11 2.43 7.34
C ILE A 179 -12.57 2.01 5.95
N PHE A 180 -11.80 1.15 5.27
CA PHE A 180 -12.19 0.61 3.98
C PHE A 180 -13.51 -0.18 4.04
N ILE A 181 -13.64 -1.08 5.02
CA ILE A 181 -14.87 -1.88 5.22
C ILE A 181 -16.08 -0.99 5.51
N PHE A 182 -15.90 0.02 6.35
CA PHE A 182 -16.95 0.99 6.68
C PHE A 182 -17.40 1.76 5.43
N TYR A 183 -16.45 2.29 4.66
CA TYR A 183 -16.72 2.96 3.39
C TYR A 183 -17.53 2.08 2.42
N LYS A 184 -17.12 0.81 2.24
CA LYS A 184 -17.82 -0.13 1.35
C LYS A 184 -19.22 -0.46 1.84
N THR A 185 -19.40 -0.61 3.15
CA THR A 185 -20.70 -0.86 3.77
C THR A 185 -21.67 0.29 3.51
N ILE A 186 -21.23 1.52 3.76
CA ILE A 186 -22.02 2.73 3.51
C ILE A 186 -22.38 2.86 2.03
N LYS A 187 -21.38 2.74 1.14
CA LYS A 187 -21.60 2.83 -0.31
C LYS A 187 -22.62 1.81 -0.80
N SER A 188 -22.57 0.58 -0.29
CA SER A 188 -23.56 -0.44 -0.63
C SER A 188 -24.96 -0.07 -0.16
N ARG A 189 -25.12 0.54 1.02
CA ARG A 189 -26.44 0.96 1.52
C ARG A 189 -27.03 2.07 0.65
N PHE A 190 -26.25 3.10 0.33
CA PHE A 190 -26.69 4.18 -0.56
C PHE A 190 -27.12 3.68 -1.95
N ASN A 191 -26.37 2.75 -2.53
CA ASN A 191 -26.72 2.19 -3.84
C ASN A 191 -28.04 1.41 -3.82
N ARG A 192 -28.36 0.71 -2.71
CA ARG A 192 -29.66 0.03 -2.56
C ARG A 192 -30.82 1.02 -2.49
N ILE A 193 -30.66 2.10 -1.71
CA ILE A 193 -31.69 3.15 -1.57
C ILE A 193 -31.95 3.85 -2.90
N LYS A 194 -30.89 4.18 -3.66
CA LYS A 194 -31.01 4.82 -4.97
C LYS A 194 -31.72 3.91 -5.99
N TRP A 195 -31.56 2.60 -5.87
CA TRP A 195 -32.21 1.65 -6.77
C TRP A 195 -33.67 1.41 -6.38
N SER A 196 -34.01 1.40 -5.09
CA SER A 196 -35.42 1.31 -4.66
C SER A 196 -36.20 2.56 -5.06
N SER A 197 -35.65 3.77 -4.91
CA SER A 197 -36.36 5.00 -5.28
C SER A 197 -36.65 5.10 -6.78
N ARG A 198 -35.78 4.57 -7.64
CA ARG A 198 -36.00 4.52 -9.10
C ARG A 198 -37.13 3.57 -9.52
N ARG A 199 -37.50 2.60 -8.68
CA ARG A 199 -38.62 1.69 -8.97
C ARG A 199 -39.99 2.29 -8.66
N PHE A 200 -40.06 3.38 -7.90
CA PHE A 200 -41.31 4.07 -7.57
C PHE A 200 -41.62 5.28 -8.47
N ILE A 201 -40.78 5.56 -9.48
CA ILE A 201 -40.98 6.64 -10.47
C ILE A 201 -41.32 6.03 -11.85
N LYS A 202 -42.03 4.91 -11.86
CA LYS A 202 -42.64 4.31 -13.05
C LYS A 202 -44.11 4.07 -12.76
#